data_AF-A0A357CKX8-F1
#
_entry.id   AF-A0A357CKX8-F1
#
_cell.length_a   1.000
_cell.length_b   1.000
_cell.length_c   1.000
_cell.angle_alpha   90.00
_cell.angle_beta   90.00
_cell.angle_gamma   90.00
#
_symmetry.space_group_name_H-M   'P 1'
#
loop_
_entity.id
_entity.type
_entity.pdbx_description
1 polymer ?
#
loop_
_entity_poly.entity_id
_entity_poly.type
_entity_poly.pdbx_seq_one_letter_code
_entity_poly.pdbx_strand_id
1 'polypeptide(L)'
;QWDAPQMAGTDMEYFRKHGYFHLAVGTPDDRLPHADGKFPTPSGKVEFLINGAKNFVAPPFRMMYEAMQSGEDVDPLPGYVPPRESAASNPALAERYPLNVISPKSHGFLNSCYANEPHKIRGQGEQFVLISPKDAAARSIREGDPVRVFNDRGDFEGLARVTDDVGEGVIVATLGYWRSLNRSDGSVNSISSAEFCGLGRAPTFSDNLVQVARVN
;
A
#
# COMPACT_ATOMS: atom_id res chain seq x y z
N GLN A 1 -27.40 -13.11 9.65
CA GLN A 1 -28.77 -13.54 9.30
C GLN A 1 -29.67 -12.31 9.40
N TRP A 2 -30.78 -12.24 8.67
CA TRP A 2 -31.65 -11.04 8.60
C TRP A 2 -32.45 -10.77 9.89
N ASP A 3 -32.48 -11.74 10.79
CA ASP A 3 -33.04 -11.66 12.14
C ASP A 3 -32.05 -11.13 13.19
N ALA A 4 -30.82 -10.82 12.80
CA ALA A 4 -29.81 -10.30 13.73
C ALA A 4 -30.26 -8.93 14.30
N PRO A 5 -29.99 -8.62 15.57
CA PRO A 5 -30.40 -7.35 16.20
C PRO A 5 -29.98 -6.10 15.42
N GLN A 6 -28.81 -6.16 14.77
CA GLN A 6 -28.25 -5.08 13.96
C GLN A 6 -29.10 -4.77 12.71
N MET A 7 -29.99 -5.68 12.30
CA MET A 7 -30.92 -5.45 11.19
C MET A 7 -32.10 -4.59 11.62
N ALA A 8 -32.42 -4.51 12.92
CA ALA A 8 -33.54 -3.74 13.47
C ALA A 8 -34.87 -3.95 12.72
N GLY A 9 -35.16 -5.20 12.36
CA GLY A 9 -36.36 -5.57 11.59
C GLY A 9 -36.29 -5.28 10.09
N THR A 10 -35.14 -4.82 9.59
CA THR A 10 -34.87 -4.67 8.14
C THR A 10 -34.68 -6.04 7.51
N ASP A 11 -35.21 -6.22 6.31
CA ASP A 11 -35.12 -7.45 5.56
C ASP A 11 -34.59 -7.23 4.12
N MET A 12 -34.54 -8.33 3.36
CA MET A 12 -34.13 -8.31 1.97
C MET A 12 -35.06 -7.51 1.07
N GLU A 13 -36.34 -7.43 1.39
CA GLU A 13 -37.32 -6.69 0.60
C GLU A 13 -37.05 -5.18 0.73
N TYR A 14 -36.86 -4.70 1.96
CA TYR A 14 -36.44 -3.34 2.23
C TYR A 14 -35.14 -2.99 1.52
N PHE A 15 -34.11 -3.84 1.63
CA PHE A 15 -32.82 -3.59 0.98
C PHE A 15 -32.95 -3.54 -0.54
N ARG A 16 -33.72 -4.45 -1.17
CA ARG A 16 -33.96 -4.41 -2.62
C ARG A 16 -34.66 -3.14 -3.07
N LYS A 17 -35.59 -2.63 -2.25
CA LYS A 17 -36.36 -1.41 -2.56
C LYS A 17 -35.53 -0.14 -2.40
N HIS A 18 -34.68 -0.05 -1.38
CA HIS A 18 -33.97 1.19 -1.02
C HIS A 18 -32.50 1.20 -1.42
N GLY A 19 -31.91 0.05 -1.73
CA GLY A 19 -30.50 -0.12 -2.16
C GLY A 19 -29.48 -0.06 -1.01
N TYR A 20 -29.86 0.39 0.18
CA TYR A 20 -29.04 0.43 1.38
C TYR A 20 -29.92 0.43 2.64
N PHE A 21 -29.32 0.17 3.80
CA PHE A 21 -29.90 0.43 5.12
C PHE A 21 -28.77 0.65 6.13
N HIS A 22 -29.08 1.33 7.23
CA HIS A 22 -28.12 1.52 8.32
C HIS A 22 -28.23 0.38 9.33
N LEU A 23 -27.09 -0.21 9.69
CA LEU A 23 -27.03 -1.19 10.76
C LEU A 23 -27.29 -0.52 12.11
N ALA A 24 -28.12 -1.14 12.94
CA ALA A 24 -28.37 -0.71 14.32
C ALA A 24 -27.21 -1.15 15.24
N VAL A 25 -26.09 -0.43 15.16
CA VAL A 25 -24.85 -0.70 15.91
C VAL A 25 -24.45 0.42 16.88
N GLY A 26 -25.38 1.33 17.17
CA GLY A 26 -25.11 2.55 17.93
C GLY A 26 -24.70 3.74 17.05
N THR A 27 -24.62 4.91 17.67
CA THR A 27 -24.22 6.21 17.11
C THR A 27 -22.76 6.51 17.46
N PRO A 28 -22.12 7.54 16.85
CA PRO A 28 -20.80 7.99 17.28
C PRO A 28 -20.70 8.30 18.78
N ASP A 29 -21.80 8.72 19.41
CA ASP A 29 -21.83 9.16 20.81
C ASP A 29 -22.04 8.01 21.81
N ASP A 30 -22.64 6.90 21.39
CA ASP A 30 -23.00 5.77 22.28
C ASP A 30 -22.33 4.43 21.92
N ARG A 31 -21.67 4.34 20.75
CA ARG A 31 -21.12 3.07 20.25
C ARG A 31 -19.85 2.68 21.00
N LEU A 32 -20.04 1.82 22.00
CA LEU A 32 -18.97 1.27 22.83
C LEU A 32 -19.03 -0.28 22.88
N PRO A 33 -18.84 -0.98 21.75
CA PRO A 33 -19.09 -2.43 21.63
C PRO A 33 -18.22 -3.30 22.56
N HIS A 34 -17.13 -2.74 23.09
CA HIS A 34 -16.20 -3.44 23.97
C HIS A 34 -15.88 -2.67 25.26
N ALA A 35 -16.76 -1.75 25.71
CA ALA A 35 -16.55 -1.02 26.97
C ALA A 35 -16.37 -1.95 28.18
N ASP A 36 -17.15 -3.03 28.23
CA ASP A 36 -17.06 -4.06 29.27
C ASP A 36 -16.10 -5.21 28.89
N GLY A 37 -15.22 -5.00 27.90
CA GLY A 37 -14.44 -6.06 27.27
C GLY A 37 -15.30 -6.90 26.31
N LYS A 38 -15.26 -8.22 26.45
CA LYS A 38 -15.95 -9.18 25.55
C LYS A 38 -15.52 -9.03 24.09
N PHE A 39 -14.23 -8.81 23.89
CA PHE A 39 -13.64 -8.89 22.56
C PHE A 39 -13.89 -10.29 21.99
N PRO A 40 -14.07 -10.44 20.66
CA PRO A 40 -14.19 -11.74 20.01
C PRO A 40 -12.83 -12.45 19.93
N THR A 41 -12.15 -12.56 21.07
CA THR A 41 -10.84 -13.19 21.28
C THR A 41 -10.99 -14.31 22.32
N PRO A 42 -10.09 -15.30 22.36
CA PRO A 42 -10.15 -16.38 23.34
C PRO A 42 -10.20 -15.90 24.80
N SER A 43 -9.50 -14.81 25.13
CA SER A 43 -9.49 -14.23 26.48
C SER A 43 -10.65 -13.28 26.78
N GLY A 44 -11.43 -12.88 25.78
CA GLY A 44 -12.43 -11.81 25.90
C GLY A 44 -11.83 -10.40 26.08
N LYS A 45 -10.52 -10.24 25.90
CA LYS A 45 -9.75 -8.99 26.07
C LYS A 45 -9.04 -8.59 24.77
N VAL A 46 -8.44 -7.40 24.77
CA VAL A 46 -7.40 -7.06 23.79
C VAL A 46 -6.16 -7.92 24.10
N GLU A 47 -5.67 -8.66 23.11
CA GLU A 47 -4.53 -9.57 23.26
C GLU A 47 -3.27 -8.95 22.67
N PHE A 48 -2.34 -8.51 23.54
CA PHE A 48 -0.98 -8.13 23.13
C PHE A 48 -0.09 -9.35 22.92
N LEU A 49 -0.33 -10.41 23.69
CA LEU A 49 0.32 -11.70 23.55
C LEU A 49 -0.67 -12.69 22.95
N ILE A 50 -0.37 -13.23 21.77
CA ILE A 50 -1.21 -14.20 21.08
C ILE A 50 -0.57 -15.59 21.20
N ASN A 51 -1.09 -16.40 22.13
CA ASN A 51 -0.55 -17.75 22.35
C ASN A 51 -0.83 -18.65 21.14
N GLY A 52 0.22 -19.31 20.63
CA GLY A 52 0.10 -20.22 19.49
C GLY A 52 -0.23 -19.52 18.16
N ALA A 53 0.17 -18.24 18.02
CA ALA A 53 -0.01 -17.51 16.78
C ALA A 53 0.69 -18.24 15.62
N LYS A 54 -0.06 -18.46 14.54
CA LYS A 54 0.42 -19.08 13.31
C LYS A 54 0.32 -18.11 12.15
N ASN A 55 1.15 -18.29 11.12
CA ASN A 55 1.08 -17.52 9.90
C ASN A 55 0.01 -18.07 8.96
N PHE A 56 -1.03 -17.27 8.70
CA PHE A 56 -2.12 -17.58 7.76
C PHE A 56 -2.82 -16.31 7.29
N VAL A 57 -3.62 -16.42 6.23
CA VAL A 57 -4.59 -15.40 5.84
C VAL A 57 -5.96 -15.84 6.34
N ALA A 58 -6.66 -14.98 7.09
CA ALA A 58 -7.95 -15.37 7.65
C ALA A 58 -8.98 -15.70 6.55
N PRO A 59 -9.89 -16.67 6.77
CA PRO A 59 -10.83 -17.13 5.75
C PRO A 59 -11.61 -16.04 5.01
N PRO A 60 -12.09 -14.95 5.66
CA PRO A 60 -12.77 -13.86 4.96
C PRO A 60 -11.89 -13.10 3.96
N PHE A 61 -10.56 -13.11 4.13
CA PHE A 61 -9.62 -12.32 3.32
C PHE A 61 -8.91 -13.13 2.25
N ARG A 62 -8.99 -14.47 2.29
CA ARG A 62 -8.28 -15.34 1.34
C ARG A 62 -9.10 -15.73 0.12
N MET A 63 -10.31 -15.21 -0.08
CA MET A 63 -11.15 -15.49 -1.27
C MET A 63 -11.29 -16.99 -1.56
N MET A 64 -11.53 -17.81 -0.52
CA MET A 64 -11.61 -19.28 -0.60
C MET A 64 -10.32 -19.99 -1.04
N TYR A 65 -9.18 -19.29 -1.05
CA TYR A 65 -7.88 -19.87 -1.36
C TYR A 65 -7.31 -20.61 -0.13
N GLU A 66 -7.14 -21.93 -0.26
CA GLU A 66 -6.69 -22.79 0.84
C GLU A 66 -5.19 -23.12 0.79
N ALA A 67 -4.51 -22.84 -0.32
CA ALA A 67 -3.08 -23.12 -0.47
C ALA A 67 -2.21 -22.01 0.18
N MET A 68 -0.91 -22.30 0.35
CA MET A 68 0.10 -21.37 0.88
C MET A 68 -0.22 -20.76 2.26
N GLN A 69 -0.95 -21.50 3.11
CA GLN A 69 -1.17 -21.17 4.52
C GLN A 69 -0.09 -21.86 5.35
N SER A 70 1.09 -21.25 5.49
CA SER A 70 2.28 -21.98 5.99
C SER A 70 2.08 -22.56 7.38
N GLY A 71 1.26 -21.92 8.23
CA GLY A 71 1.01 -22.40 9.59
C GLY A 71 2.25 -22.36 10.48
N GLU A 72 3.30 -21.68 10.04
CA GLU A 72 4.54 -21.48 10.79
C GLU A 72 4.27 -20.63 12.02
N ASP A 73 5.03 -20.87 13.09
CA ASP A 73 4.98 -20.05 14.28
C ASP A 73 5.37 -18.61 13.95
N VAL A 74 4.61 -17.66 14.50
CA VAL A 74 4.94 -16.23 14.46
C VAL A 74 5.22 -15.75 15.88
N ASP A 75 6.03 -14.69 16.01
CA ASP A 75 6.27 -14.07 17.30
C ASP A 75 4.91 -13.70 17.95
N PRO A 76 4.62 -14.19 19.16
CA PRO A 76 3.34 -13.95 19.81
C PRO A 76 3.20 -12.50 20.29
N LEU A 77 4.27 -11.69 20.25
CA LEU A 77 4.28 -10.28 20.60
C LEU A 77 4.56 -9.38 19.38
N PRO A 78 4.00 -8.16 19.36
CA PRO A 78 4.43 -7.14 18.41
C PRO A 78 5.93 -6.86 18.55
N GLY A 79 6.65 -6.95 17.44
CA GLY A 79 8.08 -6.69 17.37
C GLY A 79 8.45 -5.78 16.21
N TYR A 80 9.76 -5.59 16.03
CA TYR A 80 10.32 -4.87 14.89
C TYR A 80 10.98 -5.86 13.94
N VAL A 81 10.55 -5.84 12.68
CA VAL A 81 11.24 -6.50 11.57
C VAL A 81 11.75 -5.39 10.64
N PRO A 82 13.08 -5.30 10.40
CA PRO A 82 13.60 -4.28 9.51
C PRO A 82 13.12 -4.51 8.06
N PRO A 83 13.01 -3.44 7.25
CA PRO A 83 12.77 -3.58 5.81
C PRO A 83 13.83 -4.47 5.17
N ARG A 84 13.52 -5.20 4.10
CA ARG A 84 14.52 -6.01 3.38
C ARG A 84 15.49 -5.16 2.59
N GLU A 85 15.00 -4.08 1.99
CA GLU A 85 15.78 -3.20 1.14
C GLU A 85 15.94 -1.86 1.84
N SER A 86 17.00 -1.72 2.63
CA SER A 86 17.40 -0.44 3.23
C SER A 86 18.91 -0.36 3.38
N ALA A 87 19.45 0.83 3.63
CA ALA A 87 20.88 1.00 3.94
C ALA A 87 21.32 0.21 5.18
N ALA A 88 20.42 -0.03 6.14
CA ALA A 88 20.73 -0.77 7.36
C ALA A 88 20.69 -2.29 7.17
N SER A 89 19.71 -2.79 6.41
CA SER A 89 19.49 -4.23 6.20
C SER A 89 20.18 -4.80 4.97
N ASN A 90 20.44 -3.97 3.97
CA ASN A 90 21.14 -4.35 2.73
C ASN A 90 22.08 -3.24 2.23
N PRO A 91 23.22 -3.02 2.93
CA PRO A 91 24.17 -1.94 2.60
C PRO A 91 24.71 -2.04 1.16
N ALA A 92 24.99 -3.25 0.68
CA ALA A 92 25.52 -3.49 -0.67
C ALA A 92 24.50 -3.12 -1.76
N LEU A 93 23.20 -3.36 -1.53
CA LEU A 93 22.16 -2.90 -2.45
C LEU A 93 22.00 -1.37 -2.38
N ALA A 94 22.06 -0.80 -1.18
CA ALA A 94 21.93 0.64 -0.96
C ALA A 94 23.08 1.46 -1.56
N GLU A 95 24.28 0.89 -1.68
CA GLU A 95 25.40 1.51 -2.39
C GLU A 95 25.09 1.72 -3.88
N ARG A 96 24.37 0.77 -4.50
CA ARG A 96 23.94 0.86 -5.90
C ARG A 96 22.67 1.70 -6.08
N TYR A 97 21.74 1.54 -5.13
CA TYR A 97 20.39 2.11 -5.16
C TYR A 97 20.09 2.79 -3.82
N PRO A 98 20.48 4.06 -3.64
CA PRO A 98 20.47 4.71 -2.33
C PRO A 98 19.11 5.26 -1.88
N LEU A 99 18.07 5.20 -2.73
CA LEU A 99 16.78 5.81 -2.45
C LEU A 99 15.71 4.76 -2.18
N ASN A 100 14.87 4.97 -1.17
CA ASN A 100 13.65 4.22 -0.96
C ASN A 100 12.51 4.84 -1.77
N VAL A 101 11.59 4.01 -2.28
CA VAL A 101 10.40 4.48 -2.99
C VAL A 101 9.11 4.14 -2.24
N ILE A 102 8.27 5.15 -2.05
CA ILE A 102 6.91 4.99 -1.54
C ILE A 102 5.94 5.16 -2.71
N SER A 103 5.00 4.23 -2.83
CA SER A 103 4.12 4.10 -3.99
C SER A 103 2.63 4.22 -3.60
N PRO A 104 2.18 5.40 -3.14
CA PRO A 104 0.80 5.59 -2.73
C PRO A 104 -0.16 5.48 -3.92
N LYS A 105 -1.44 5.29 -3.63
CA LYS A 105 -2.47 5.33 -4.68
C LYS A 105 -2.60 6.74 -5.24
N SER A 106 -2.79 6.84 -6.55
CA SER A 106 -3.16 8.10 -7.21
C SER A 106 -4.51 8.61 -6.70
N HIS A 107 -4.69 9.93 -6.63
CA HIS A 107 -5.96 10.55 -6.23
C HIS A 107 -7.01 10.49 -7.35
N GLY A 108 -6.59 10.58 -8.61
CA GLY A 108 -7.50 10.60 -9.76
C GLY A 108 -7.93 9.22 -10.26
N PHE A 109 -7.30 8.13 -9.79
CA PHE A 109 -7.53 6.77 -10.30
C PHE A 109 -8.01 5.83 -9.18
N LEU A 110 -8.74 4.79 -9.56
CA LEU A 110 -9.04 3.67 -8.67
C LEU A 110 -8.11 2.51 -9.03
N ASN A 111 -6.95 2.43 -8.37
CA ASN A 111 -5.82 1.63 -8.85
C ASN A 111 -5.49 2.05 -10.30
N SER A 112 -5.58 1.14 -11.28
CA SER A 112 -5.42 1.46 -12.71
C SER A 112 -6.74 1.77 -13.43
N CYS A 113 -7.90 1.64 -12.78
CA CYS A 113 -9.16 2.01 -13.40
C CYS A 113 -9.22 3.53 -13.61
N TYR A 114 -9.75 3.94 -14.77
CA TYR A 114 -9.87 5.33 -15.22
C TYR A 114 -8.56 6.05 -15.54
N ALA A 115 -7.41 5.37 -15.53
CA ALA A 115 -6.13 5.96 -15.94
C ALA A 115 -6.03 6.26 -17.45
N ASN A 116 -7.06 5.90 -18.22
CA ASN A 116 -7.27 6.27 -19.62
C ASN A 116 -8.30 7.39 -19.80
N GLU A 117 -8.97 7.84 -18.73
CA GLU A 117 -10.06 8.81 -18.86
C GLU A 117 -9.55 10.26 -18.88
N PRO A 118 -9.78 11.05 -19.94
CA PRO A 118 -9.15 12.37 -20.09
C PRO A 118 -9.42 13.34 -18.93
N HIS A 119 -10.63 13.30 -18.35
CA HIS A 119 -10.96 14.18 -17.22
C HIS A 119 -10.25 13.76 -15.92
N LYS A 120 -10.00 12.46 -15.72
CA LYS A 120 -9.24 11.94 -14.58
C LYS A 120 -7.75 12.23 -14.73
N ILE A 121 -7.20 11.98 -15.92
CA ILE A 121 -5.81 12.29 -16.26
C ILE A 121 -5.55 13.78 -16.07
N ARG A 122 -6.45 14.66 -16.52
CA ARG A 122 -6.32 16.12 -16.33
C ARG A 122 -6.21 16.52 -14.85
N GLY A 123 -6.99 15.89 -13.97
CA GLY A 123 -6.95 16.17 -12.52
C GLY A 123 -5.74 15.55 -11.82
N GLN A 124 -5.32 14.35 -12.24
CA GLN A 124 -4.19 13.64 -11.64
C GLN A 124 -2.82 14.17 -12.13
N GLY A 125 -2.75 14.61 -13.40
CA GLY A 125 -1.51 14.96 -14.09
C GLY A 125 -0.72 13.74 -14.58
N GLU A 126 0.35 14.00 -15.33
CA GLU A 126 1.30 12.97 -15.78
C GLU A 126 1.98 12.26 -14.60
N GLN A 127 2.58 11.09 -14.85
CA GLN A 127 3.41 10.40 -13.86
C GLN A 127 4.50 11.35 -13.38
N PHE A 128 4.58 11.54 -12.06
CA PHE A 128 5.58 12.35 -11.41
C PHE A 128 6.35 11.57 -10.35
N VAL A 129 7.49 12.11 -9.95
CA VAL A 129 8.35 11.61 -8.88
C VAL A 129 8.65 12.77 -7.93
N LEU A 130 8.10 12.70 -6.71
CA LEU A 130 8.50 13.63 -5.65
C LEU A 130 9.91 13.28 -5.20
N ILE A 131 10.78 14.28 -5.13
CA ILE A 131 12.18 14.13 -4.73
C ILE A 131 12.60 15.34 -3.88
N SER A 132 13.39 15.11 -2.84
CA SER A 132 13.89 16.19 -1.97
C SER A 132 14.82 17.13 -2.75
N PRO A 133 14.92 18.43 -2.41
CA PRO A 133 15.85 19.34 -3.08
C PRO A 133 17.31 18.88 -3.03
N LYS A 134 17.72 18.23 -1.94
CA LYS A 134 19.09 17.73 -1.79
C LYS A 134 19.37 16.52 -2.67
N ASP A 135 18.44 15.58 -2.74
CA ASP A 135 18.59 14.42 -3.62
C ASP A 135 18.53 14.80 -5.11
N ALA A 136 17.70 15.78 -5.44
CA ALA A 136 17.62 16.35 -6.78
C ALA A 136 18.94 17.05 -7.14
N ALA A 137 19.46 17.92 -6.27
CA ALA A 137 20.72 18.62 -6.46
C ALA A 137 21.90 17.66 -6.63
N ALA A 138 22.00 16.62 -5.78
CA ALA A 138 23.03 15.60 -5.85
C ALA A 138 23.04 14.83 -7.20
N ARG A 139 21.90 14.83 -7.91
CA ARG A 139 21.69 14.14 -9.19
C ARG A 139 21.56 15.10 -10.37
N SER A 140 21.78 16.40 -10.17
CA SER A 140 21.58 17.45 -11.19
C SER A 140 20.18 17.46 -11.82
N ILE A 141 19.16 17.10 -11.03
CA ILE A 141 17.74 17.08 -11.43
C ILE A 141 17.10 18.40 -11.03
N ARG A 142 16.30 18.98 -11.92
CA ARG A 142 15.51 20.20 -11.69
C ARG A 142 14.01 19.90 -11.72
N GLU A 143 13.22 20.84 -11.22
CA GLU A 143 11.76 20.79 -11.33
C GLU A 143 11.33 20.56 -12.79
N GLY A 144 10.45 19.59 -13.00
CA GLY A 144 9.91 19.24 -14.31
C GLY A 144 10.85 18.44 -15.22
N ASP A 145 12.08 18.14 -14.80
CA ASP A 145 12.98 17.30 -15.59
C ASP A 145 12.38 15.88 -15.74
N PRO A 146 12.41 15.29 -16.95
CA PRO A 146 12.14 13.88 -17.12
C PRO A 146 13.19 13.05 -16.36
N VAL A 147 12.72 12.12 -15.53
CA VAL A 147 13.56 11.25 -14.71
C VAL A 147 13.15 9.79 -14.86
N ARG A 148 14.15 8.92 -14.86
CA ARG A 148 14.01 7.47 -14.81
C ARG A 148 14.31 7.00 -13.40
N VAL A 149 13.36 6.26 -12.82
CA VAL A 149 13.50 5.57 -11.54
C VAL A 149 13.73 4.09 -11.84
N PHE A 150 14.81 3.51 -11.36
CA PHE A 150 15.22 2.17 -11.77
C PHE A 150 15.96 1.37 -10.70
N ASN A 151 15.96 0.05 -10.88
CA ASN A 151 16.87 -0.90 -10.25
C ASN A 151 17.11 -2.10 -11.20
N ASP A 152 17.73 -3.18 -10.70
CA ASP A 152 18.01 -4.38 -11.49
C ASP A 152 16.74 -5.08 -12.04
N ARG A 153 15.56 -4.82 -11.46
CA ARG A 153 14.29 -5.48 -11.81
C ARG A 153 13.55 -4.78 -12.95
N GLY A 154 13.75 -3.47 -13.08
CA GLY A 154 13.09 -2.67 -14.10
C GLY A 154 13.13 -1.19 -13.76
N ASP A 155 12.32 -0.43 -14.48
CA ASP A 155 12.27 1.02 -14.35
C ASP A 155 10.92 1.60 -14.75
N PHE A 156 10.75 2.89 -14.48
CA PHE A 156 9.70 3.72 -15.05
C PHE A 156 10.19 5.16 -15.15
N GLU A 157 9.51 5.95 -15.99
CA GLU A 157 9.78 7.38 -16.13
C GLU A 157 8.64 8.25 -15.62
N GLY A 158 9.01 9.45 -15.14
CA GLY A 158 8.08 10.50 -14.75
C GLY A 158 8.75 11.86 -14.77
N LEU A 159 7.99 12.90 -14.42
CA LEU A 159 8.53 14.25 -14.23
C LEU A 159 8.95 14.46 -12.78
N ALA A 160 10.15 14.99 -12.56
CA ALA A 160 10.61 15.35 -11.23
C ALA A 160 9.75 16.49 -10.65
N ARG A 161 9.29 16.31 -9.42
CA ARG A 161 8.70 17.36 -8.58
C ARG A 161 9.58 17.53 -7.35
N VAL A 162 10.39 18.56 -7.35
CA VAL A 162 11.32 18.89 -6.29
C VAL A 162 10.54 19.57 -5.17
N THR A 163 10.45 18.91 -4.01
CA THR A 163 9.60 19.36 -2.89
C THR A 163 10.19 18.98 -1.53
N ASP A 164 9.92 19.80 -0.52
CA ASP A 164 10.24 19.52 0.89
C ASP A 164 9.24 18.57 1.55
N ASP A 165 8.18 18.15 0.85
CA ASP A 165 7.18 17.17 1.34
C ASP A 165 7.73 15.74 1.44
N VAL A 166 8.93 15.49 0.92
CA VAL A 166 9.62 14.19 0.99
C VAL A 166 11.03 14.36 1.56
N GLY A 167 11.39 13.50 2.51
CA GLY A 167 12.71 13.51 3.15
C GLY A 167 13.83 13.01 2.23
N GLU A 168 15.07 13.34 2.59
CA GLU A 168 16.26 12.81 1.93
C GLU A 168 16.27 11.28 1.94
N GLY A 169 16.75 10.66 0.87
CA GLY A 169 16.81 9.21 0.74
C GLY A 169 15.47 8.56 0.40
N VAL A 170 14.41 9.33 0.18
CA VAL A 170 13.07 8.84 -0.16
C VAL A 170 12.56 9.56 -1.41
N ILE A 171 11.89 8.82 -2.27
CA ILE A 171 11.08 9.37 -3.38
C ILE A 171 9.66 8.85 -3.30
N VAL A 172 8.73 9.60 -3.88
CA VAL A 172 7.31 9.18 -3.95
C VAL A 172 6.83 9.20 -5.39
N ALA A 173 6.24 8.10 -5.85
CA ALA A 173 5.61 8.02 -7.17
C ALA A 173 4.30 7.23 -7.07
N THR A 174 3.18 7.84 -7.48
CA THR A 174 1.88 7.18 -7.30
C THR A 174 1.66 6.03 -8.28
N LEU A 175 0.94 5.00 -7.83
CA LEU A 175 0.51 3.87 -8.66
C LEU A 175 -0.70 4.22 -9.53
N GLY A 176 -0.90 3.46 -10.62
CA GLY A 176 -2.15 3.43 -11.37
C GLY A 176 -2.04 3.81 -12.85
N TYR A 177 -0.96 4.49 -13.25
CA TYR A 177 -0.73 4.87 -14.65
C TYR A 177 -0.58 3.64 -15.55
N TRP A 178 -1.17 3.71 -16.75
CA TRP A 178 -1.04 2.66 -17.76
C TRP A 178 0.29 2.81 -18.49
N ARG A 179 1.00 1.69 -18.68
CA ARG A 179 2.28 1.63 -19.39
C ARG A 179 2.18 2.26 -20.79
N SER A 180 1.10 2.00 -21.51
CA SER A 180 0.85 2.53 -22.86
C SER A 180 0.60 4.04 -22.93
N LEU A 181 0.45 4.71 -21.79
CA LEU A 181 0.20 6.15 -21.68
C LEU A 181 1.31 6.89 -20.92
N ASN A 182 2.40 6.19 -20.58
CA ASN A 182 3.54 6.75 -19.86
C ASN A 182 4.73 7.01 -20.80
N ARG A 183 5.73 7.75 -20.30
CA ARG A 183 6.95 8.12 -21.05
C ARG A 183 7.87 6.93 -21.36
N SER A 184 7.76 5.88 -20.55
CA SER A 184 8.50 4.63 -20.68
C SER A 184 7.54 3.46 -20.83
N ASP A 185 8.02 2.34 -21.37
CA ASP A 185 7.31 1.07 -21.30
C ASP A 185 7.18 0.52 -19.87
N GLY A 186 7.75 1.16 -18.86
CA GLY A 186 7.67 0.77 -17.45
C GLY A 186 6.46 1.32 -16.68
N SER A 187 6.23 0.74 -15.49
CA SER A 187 5.33 1.28 -14.47
C SER A 187 5.98 1.23 -13.10
N VAL A 188 5.45 1.94 -12.10
CA VAL A 188 6.00 1.96 -10.73
C VAL A 188 6.16 0.57 -10.11
N ASN A 189 5.34 -0.43 -10.49
CA ASN A 189 5.53 -1.80 -10.00
C ASN A 189 6.65 -2.58 -10.70
N SER A 190 7.27 -2.03 -11.74
CA SER A 190 8.38 -2.67 -12.48
C SER A 190 9.67 -2.73 -11.66
N ILE A 191 9.80 -1.85 -10.66
CA ILE A 191 10.91 -1.85 -9.69
C ILE A 191 10.63 -2.73 -8.46
N SER A 192 9.40 -3.24 -8.30
CA SER A 192 8.99 -3.96 -7.10
C SER A 192 9.63 -5.35 -7.01
N SER A 193 10.05 -5.72 -5.80
CA SER A 193 10.46 -7.09 -5.50
C SER A 193 9.29 -8.07 -5.64
N ALA A 194 9.60 -9.31 -6.07
CA ALA A 194 8.66 -10.43 -6.08
C ALA A 194 8.55 -11.13 -4.71
N GLU A 195 9.36 -10.70 -3.73
CA GLU A 195 9.34 -11.23 -2.38
C GLU A 195 8.02 -10.93 -1.66
N PHE A 196 7.60 -11.87 -0.82
CA PHE A 196 6.43 -11.69 0.04
C PHE A 196 6.83 -11.07 1.37
N CYS A 197 5.99 -10.26 2.01
CA CYS A 197 6.16 -9.93 3.42
C CYS A 197 5.97 -11.20 4.29
N GLY A 198 6.37 -11.12 5.57
CA GLY A 198 6.31 -12.27 6.47
C GLY A 198 4.88 -12.80 6.67
N LEU A 199 3.99 -11.96 7.22
CA LEU A 199 2.63 -12.37 7.55
C LEU A 199 1.72 -12.42 6.33
N GLY A 200 1.03 -13.55 6.12
CA GLY A 200 0.01 -13.71 5.08
C GLY A 200 0.54 -13.64 3.64
N ARG A 201 1.86 -13.63 3.46
CA ARG A 201 2.55 -13.56 2.16
C ARG A 201 2.06 -12.38 1.29
N ALA A 202 1.85 -11.21 1.88
CA ALA A 202 1.42 -10.03 1.11
C ALA A 202 2.57 -9.48 0.24
N PRO A 203 2.29 -8.77 -0.87
CA PRO A 203 3.32 -8.16 -1.71
C PRO A 203 4.05 -6.98 -1.02
N THR A 204 5.31 -6.71 -1.42
CA THR A 204 6.17 -5.67 -0.83
C THR A 204 6.38 -4.45 -1.76
N PHE A 205 5.30 -3.74 -2.10
CA PHE A 205 5.34 -2.65 -3.10
C PHE A 205 6.13 -1.39 -2.69
N SER A 206 6.44 -1.21 -1.40
CA SER A 206 7.14 -0.02 -0.87
C SER A 206 8.39 -0.34 -0.05
N ASP A 207 8.89 -1.58 -0.13
CA ASP A 207 10.18 -2.01 0.41
C ASP A 207 11.13 -2.26 -0.77
N ASN A 208 11.51 -1.16 -1.44
CA ASN A 208 12.29 -1.20 -2.66
C ASN A 208 13.34 -0.09 -2.67
N LEU A 209 14.58 -0.48 -2.89
CA LEU A 209 15.67 0.45 -3.19
C LEU A 209 15.77 0.71 -4.69
N VAL A 210 15.98 1.98 -5.03
CA VAL A 210 16.08 2.48 -6.41
C VAL A 210 17.15 3.55 -6.56
N GLN A 211 17.49 3.84 -7.81
CA GLN A 211 18.20 5.04 -8.21
C GLN A 211 17.29 5.91 -9.09
N VAL A 212 17.57 7.21 -9.12
CA VAL A 212 16.94 8.17 -10.03
C VAL A 212 18.01 8.83 -10.89
N ALA A 213 17.77 8.93 -12.20
CA ALA A 213 18.62 9.65 -13.13
C ALA A 213 17.78 10.50 -14.08
N ARG A 214 18.31 11.65 -14.50
CA ARG A 214 17.68 12.48 -15.53
C ARG A 214 17.71 11.75 -16.88
N VAL A 215 16.60 11.80 -17.60
CA VAL A 215 16.51 11.34 -18.99
C VAL A 215 16.83 12.52 -19.90
N ASN A 216 17.77 12.32 -20.83
CA ASN A 216 18.16 13.34 -21.81
C ASN A 216 17.27 13.30 -23.05
#